data_AF-A0A2G9UL15-F1
#
_entry.id   AF-A0A2G9UL15-F1
#
_cell.length_a   1.000
_cell.length_b   1.000
_cell.length_c   1.000
_cell.angle_alpha   90.00
_cell.angle_beta   90.00
_cell.angle_gamma   90.00
#
_symmetry.space_group_name_H-M   'P 1'
#
loop_
_entity.id
_entity.type
_entity.pdbx_description
1 polymer ?
#
loop_
_entity_poly.entity_id
_entity_poly.type
_entity_poly.pdbx_seq_one_letter_code
_entity_poly.pdbx_strand_id
1 'polypeptide(L)'
;MIHVNVEETAFVEPDVRITSIFRVHPFTFTEGYRYLTAFIRELNEAVVGVRISDDVPIPAPSNSLLLLLDVLKSWLDGLPPENLDEEGGDPAFRKWHSLLSENSNSLLEDLLRPELYPAIIELSAYLIDSFGRPEEIDYGVGNQVNLVPESYADRAIVEKYTKDYLVFDAVNYIFQIKKGEFHEHSRELWNITAIHTWDRMNKGLLRMYEAEVLQKFSVVKRFRFGALFSFERRDDVPQEGGYATDEDSDLND
;
A
#
# COMPACT_ATOMS: atom_id res chain seq x y z
N MET A 1 -8.29 -14.58 -1.62
CA MET A 1 -9.57 -13.84 -1.73
C MET A 1 -10.44 -14.07 -0.49
N ILE A 2 -11.06 -13.03 0.06
CA ILE A 2 -11.94 -13.09 1.25
C ILE A 2 -13.41 -13.19 0.83
N HIS A 3 -14.21 -13.99 1.54
CA HIS A 3 -15.67 -13.91 1.50
C HIS A 3 -16.19 -13.43 2.85
N VAL A 4 -16.45 -12.12 2.94
CA VAL A 4 -17.04 -11.47 4.11
C VAL A 4 -18.53 -11.76 4.09
N ASN A 5 -19.07 -12.42 5.12
CA ASN A 5 -20.52 -12.54 5.24
C ASN A 5 -21.08 -11.24 5.81
N VAL A 6 -21.65 -10.43 4.93
CA VAL A 6 -22.14 -9.08 5.21
C VAL A 6 -23.32 -9.08 6.22
N GLU A 7 -24.06 -10.19 6.31
CA GLU A 7 -25.16 -10.35 7.27
C GLU A 7 -24.68 -10.71 8.68
N GLU A 8 -23.47 -11.27 8.82
CA GLU A 8 -22.86 -11.67 10.10
C GLU A 8 -21.76 -10.69 10.57
N THR A 9 -21.27 -9.81 9.69
CA THR A 9 -20.15 -8.90 9.97
C THR A 9 -20.64 -7.57 10.53
N ALA A 10 -20.34 -7.32 11.81
CA ALA A 10 -20.54 -6.01 12.44
C ALA A 10 -19.39 -5.05 12.06
N PHE A 11 -19.56 -4.29 10.98
CA PHE A 11 -18.61 -3.26 10.55
C PHE A 11 -18.51 -2.11 11.56
N VAL A 12 -17.31 -1.54 11.68
CA VAL A 12 -16.98 -0.48 12.66
C VAL A 12 -16.05 0.57 12.06
N GLU A 13 -16.02 1.77 12.64
CA GLU A 13 -14.99 2.77 12.31
C GLU A 13 -13.60 2.23 12.74
N PRO A 14 -12.59 2.18 11.84
CA PRO A 14 -11.37 1.44 12.10
C PRO A 14 -10.31 2.28 12.84
N ASP A 15 -9.73 1.68 13.89
CA ASP A 15 -8.95 2.39 14.92
C ASP A 15 -7.43 2.07 14.88
N VAL A 16 -6.61 2.95 15.43
CA VAL A 16 -5.14 2.82 15.35
C VAL A 16 -4.61 1.92 16.46
N ARG A 17 -4.32 0.66 16.12
CA ARG A 17 -3.90 -0.37 17.09
C ARG A 17 -2.39 -0.51 17.29
N ILE A 18 -1.57 -0.02 16.36
CA ILE A 18 -0.11 -0.07 16.47
C ILE A 18 0.41 1.23 17.09
N THR A 19 0.11 1.42 18.39
CA THR A 19 0.47 2.63 19.15
C THR A 19 1.91 2.67 19.65
N SER A 20 2.64 1.54 19.59
CA SER A 20 4.06 1.45 19.99
C SER A 20 4.81 0.39 19.17
N ILE A 21 6.15 0.44 19.20
CA ILE A 21 7.00 -0.53 18.51
C ILE A 21 6.72 -1.98 18.96
N PHE A 22 6.36 -2.18 20.23
CA PHE A 22 5.98 -3.47 20.79
C PHE A 22 4.68 -4.06 20.22
N ARG A 23 3.86 -3.25 19.52
CA ARG A 23 2.65 -3.74 18.84
C ARG A 23 2.91 -4.29 17.44
N VAL A 24 4.08 -4.03 16.86
CA VAL A 24 4.44 -4.46 15.49
C VAL A 24 4.68 -5.97 15.39
N HIS A 25 5.31 -6.60 16.39
CA HIS A 25 5.47 -8.05 16.35
C HIS A 25 4.12 -8.80 16.54
N PRO A 26 3.23 -8.41 17.48
CA PRO A 26 1.86 -8.92 17.51
C PRO A 26 1.07 -8.74 16.20
N PHE A 27 1.31 -7.66 15.44
CA PHE A 27 0.66 -7.44 14.14
C PHE A 27 0.95 -8.57 13.14
N THR A 28 2.15 -9.15 13.10
CA THR A 28 2.47 -10.25 12.15
C THR A 28 1.67 -11.53 12.39
N PHE A 29 1.00 -11.63 13.54
CA PHE A 29 0.15 -12.76 13.93
C PHE A 29 -1.35 -12.46 13.83
N THR A 30 -1.77 -11.37 13.18
CA THR A 30 -3.20 -11.04 12.99
C THR A 30 -3.79 -11.59 11.71
N GLU A 31 -5.13 -11.68 11.68
CA GLU A 31 -5.89 -11.95 10.46
C GLU A 31 -5.61 -10.89 9.40
N GLY A 32 -5.64 -9.59 9.76
CA GLY A 32 -5.33 -8.49 8.85
C GLY A 32 -3.96 -8.64 8.17
N TYR A 33 -2.89 -8.97 8.92
CA TYR A 33 -1.55 -9.18 8.32
C TYR A 33 -1.54 -10.36 7.35
N ARG A 34 -2.22 -11.48 7.70
CA ARG A 34 -2.36 -12.64 6.81
C ARG A 34 -3.11 -12.27 5.53
N TYR A 35 -4.20 -11.51 5.63
CA TYR A 35 -4.98 -11.07 4.46
C TYR A 35 -4.20 -10.10 3.57
N LEU A 36 -3.52 -9.10 4.15
CA LEU A 36 -2.73 -8.13 3.39
C LEU A 36 -1.55 -8.79 2.68
N THR A 37 -0.79 -9.63 3.36
CA THR A 37 0.35 -10.35 2.74
C THR A 37 -0.12 -11.37 1.70
N ALA A 38 -1.24 -12.06 1.92
CA ALA A 38 -1.85 -12.93 0.91
C ALA A 38 -2.34 -12.15 -0.31
N PHE A 39 -3.02 -11.02 -0.12
CA PHE A 39 -3.54 -10.18 -1.21
C PHE A 39 -2.42 -9.60 -2.08
N ILE A 40 -1.34 -9.08 -1.46
CA ILE A 40 -0.16 -8.60 -2.18
C ILE A 40 0.48 -9.73 -3.00
N ARG A 41 0.49 -10.96 -2.48
CA ARG A 41 1.02 -12.15 -3.19
C ARG A 41 0.10 -12.61 -4.32
N GLU A 42 -1.21 -12.67 -4.10
CA GLU A 42 -2.24 -12.95 -5.13
C GLU A 42 -2.13 -11.95 -6.31
N LEU A 43 -2.03 -10.64 -6.04
CA LEU A 43 -1.82 -9.62 -7.07
C LEU A 43 -0.47 -9.76 -7.78
N ASN A 44 0.62 -9.91 -7.02
CA ASN A 44 1.97 -10.09 -7.56
C ASN A 44 2.07 -11.29 -8.51
N GLU A 45 1.40 -12.40 -8.20
CA GLU A 45 1.38 -13.60 -9.04
C GLU A 45 0.48 -13.42 -10.27
N ALA A 46 -0.64 -12.69 -10.15
CA ALA A 46 -1.55 -12.42 -11.25
C ALA A 46 -0.95 -11.53 -12.37
N VAL A 47 0.02 -10.66 -12.06
CA VAL A 47 0.65 -9.76 -13.05
C VAL A 47 1.94 -10.31 -13.68
N VAL A 48 2.35 -11.55 -13.37
CA VAL A 48 3.63 -12.11 -13.88
C VAL A 48 3.60 -12.28 -15.40
N GLY A 49 4.32 -11.39 -16.10
CA GLY A 49 4.42 -11.39 -17.56
C GLY A 49 3.27 -10.68 -18.28
N VAL A 50 2.44 -9.93 -17.54
CA VAL A 50 1.40 -9.04 -18.08
C VAL A 50 1.97 -7.63 -18.25
N ARG A 51 1.59 -6.94 -19.32
CA ARG A 51 1.99 -5.56 -19.62
C ARG A 51 0.87 -4.58 -19.25
N ILE A 52 1.24 -3.31 -18.97
CA ILE A 52 0.25 -2.22 -18.89
C ILE A 52 -0.52 -2.09 -20.23
N SER A 53 0.17 -2.39 -21.33
CA SER A 53 -0.33 -2.28 -22.71
C SER A 53 -1.07 -3.52 -23.24
N ASP A 54 -1.31 -4.55 -22.41
CA ASP A 54 -2.11 -5.72 -22.80
C ASP A 54 -3.61 -5.46 -22.64
N ASP A 55 -4.39 -5.89 -23.63
CA ASP A 55 -5.86 -5.83 -23.61
C ASP A 55 -6.41 -6.91 -22.67
N VAL A 56 -6.66 -6.53 -21.42
CA VAL A 56 -7.18 -7.40 -20.35
C VAL A 56 -8.66 -7.10 -20.07
N PRO A 57 -9.56 -8.10 -20.02
CA PRO A 57 -10.98 -7.86 -19.71
C PRO A 57 -11.17 -7.27 -18.30
N ILE A 58 -11.55 -5.99 -18.23
CA ILE A 58 -11.77 -5.27 -16.97
C ILE A 58 -13.11 -5.72 -16.34
N PRO A 59 -13.11 -6.32 -15.13
CA PRO A 59 -14.34 -6.67 -14.44
C PRO A 59 -15.14 -5.42 -14.02
N ALA A 60 -16.47 -5.52 -13.94
CA ALA A 60 -17.32 -4.39 -13.58
C ALA A 60 -16.91 -3.67 -12.26
N PRO A 61 -16.52 -4.35 -11.16
CA PRO A 61 -16.01 -3.67 -9.96
C PRO A 61 -14.73 -2.88 -10.20
N SER A 62 -13.82 -3.39 -11.04
CA SER A 62 -12.59 -2.69 -11.43
C SER A 62 -12.88 -1.48 -12.32
N ASN A 63 -13.90 -1.57 -13.19
CA ASN A 63 -14.36 -0.42 -13.97
C ASN A 63 -14.96 0.66 -13.08
N SER A 64 -15.76 0.30 -12.06
CA SER A 64 -16.30 1.29 -11.10
C SER A 64 -15.18 1.94 -10.25
N LEU A 65 -14.13 1.20 -9.90
CA LEU A 65 -12.94 1.77 -9.25
C LEU A 65 -12.20 2.76 -10.16
N LEU A 66 -12.07 2.47 -11.47
CA LEU A 66 -11.48 3.41 -12.43
C LEU A 66 -12.31 4.69 -12.56
N LEU A 67 -13.65 4.58 -12.62
CA LEU A 67 -14.54 5.75 -12.66
C LEU A 67 -14.44 6.60 -11.38
N LEU A 68 -14.27 5.98 -10.21
CA LEU A 68 -14.01 6.70 -8.96
C LEU A 68 -12.67 7.47 -9.04
N LEU A 69 -11.62 6.84 -9.56
CA LEU A 69 -10.31 7.50 -9.76
C LEU A 69 -10.38 8.66 -10.77
N ASP A 70 -11.20 8.55 -11.82
CA ASP A 70 -11.46 9.64 -12.77
C ASP A 70 -12.17 10.83 -12.11
N VAL A 71 -13.13 10.59 -11.20
CA VAL A 71 -13.78 11.65 -10.41
C VAL A 71 -12.76 12.34 -9.50
N LEU A 72 -11.96 11.57 -8.75
CA LEU A 72 -10.91 12.09 -7.88
C LEU A 72 -9.86 12.91 -8.65
N LYS A 73 -9.50 12.46 -9.86
CA LYS A 73 -8.64 13.21 -10.78
C LYS A 73 -9.31 14.51 -11.26
N SER A 74 -10.60 14.50 -11.59
CA SER A 74 -11.29 15.70 -12.07
C SER A 74 -11.30 16.84 -11.03
N TRP A 75 -11.30 16.51 -9.73
CA TRP A 75 -11.18 17.50 -8.66
C TRP A 75 -9.77 18.10 -8.60
N LEU A 76 -8.73 17.30 -8.85
CA LEU A 76 -7.35 17.78 -8.92
C LEU A 76 -7.13 18.66 -10.15
N ASP A 77 -7.71 18.31 -11.31
CA ASP A 77 -7.67 19.15 -12.52
C ASP A 77 -8.38 20.52 -12.32
N GLY A 78 -9.27 20.62 -11.33
CA GLY A 78 -9.92 21.87 -10.89
C GLY A 78 -9.15 22.67 -9.82
N LEU A 79 -8.06 22.13 -9.28
CA LEU A 79 -7.27 22.70 -8.19
C LEU A 79 -5.80 22.90 -8.64
N PRO A 80 -5.48 24.04 -9.29
CA PRO A 80 -4.12 24.31 -9.75
C PRO A 80 -3.15 24.44 -8.54
N PRO A 81 -1.87 24.05 -8.69
CA PRO A 81 -0.89 24.16 -7.62
C PRO A 81 -0.77 25.59 -7.09
N GLU A 82 -0.89 25.75 -5.78
CA GLU A 82 -0.74 27.03 -5.10
C GLU A 82 0.69 27.18 -4.55
N ASN A 83 1.10 28.41 -4.19
CA ASN A 83 2.39 28.59 -3.53
C ASN A 83 2.35 27.91 -2.16
N LEU A 84 3.38 27.11 -1.85
CA LEU A 84 3.58 26.53 -0.52
C LEU A 84 3.61 27.65 0.54
N ASP A 85 2.81 27.48 1.59
CA ASP A 85 2.74 28.40 2.71
C ASP A 85 3.62 27.95 3.89
N GLU A 86 3.81 28.85 4.87
CA GLU A 86 4.73 28.65 6.00
C GLU A 86 4.29 27.52 6.95
N GLU A 87 3.05 27.03 6.84
CA GLU A 87 2.50 25.91 7.62
C GLU A 87 2.87 24.52 7.04
N GLY A 88 3.25 24.44 5.76
CA GLY A 88 3.73 23.22 5.12
C GLY A 88 2.66 22.36 4.45
N GLY A 89 3.03 21.75 3.31
CA GLY A 89 2.10 21.06 2.41
C GLY A 89 1.49 21.99 1.36
N ASP A 90 0.94 21.42 0.27
CA ASP A 90 0.30 22.19 -0.81
C ASP A 90 -1.14 22.60 -0.41
N PRO A 91 -1.49 23.90 -0.43
CA PRO A 91 -2.87 24.35 -0.18
C PRO A 91 -3.90 23.71 -1.12
N ALA A 92 -3.54 23.41 -2.37
CA ALA A 92 -4.39 22.72 -3.33
C ALA A 92 -4.63 21.26 -2.92
N PHE A 93 -3.59 20.56 -2.42
CA PHE A 93 -3.75 19.21 -1.87
C PHE A 93 -4.61 19.20 -0.60
N ARG A 94 -4.45 20.19 0.30
CA ARG A 94 -5.32 20.31 1.49
C ARG A 94 -6.79 20.49 1.11
N LYS A 95 -7.09 21.32 0.10
CA LYS A 95 -8.45 21.48 -0.45
C LYS A 95 -8.98 20.19 -1.06
N TRP A 96 -8.18 19.52 -1.88
CA TRP A 96 -8.52 18.24 -2.52
C TRP A 96 -8.82 17.13 -1.50
N HIS A 97 -8.00 17.01 -0.45
CA HIS A 97 -8.20 16.04 0.63
C HIS A 97 -9.43 16.37 1.49
N SER A 98 -9.81 17.65 1.63
CA SER A 98 -11.08 18.02 2.28
C SER A 98 -12.28 17.51 1.46
N LEU A 99 -12.29 17.75 0.15
CA LEU A 99 -13.31 17.23 -0.77
C LEU A 99 -13.40 15.70 -0.72
N LEU A 100 -12.27 14.99 -0.70
CA LEU A 100 -12.21 13.53 -0.53
C LEU A 100 -12.85 13.10 0.79
N SER A 101 -12.52 13.74 1.90
CA SER A 101 -13.09 13.41 3.20
C SER A 101 -14.60 13.65 3.25
N GLU A 102 -15.06 14.79 2.73
CA GLU A 102 -16.46 15.22 2.72
C GLU A 102 -17.36 14.35 1.84
N ASN A 103 -16.85 13.86 0.70
CA ASN A 103 -17.63 13.11 -0.30
C ASN A 103 -17.37 11.59 -0.26
N SER A 104 -16.44 11.13 0.59
CA SER A 104 -15.99 9.72 0.72
C SER A 104 -17.13 8.70 0.75
N ASN A 105 -18.17 8.94 1.56
CA ASN A 105 -19.32 8.04 1.67
C ASN A 105 -20.13 7.97 0.36
N SER A 106 -20.38 9.10 -0.31
CA SER A 106 -21.12 9.12 -1.58
C SER A 106 -20.36 8.38 -2.69
N LEU A 107 -19.03 8.56 -2.77
CA LEU A 107 -18.19 7.82 -3.70
C LEU A 107 -18.25 6.30 -3.48
N LEU A 108 -18.43 5.87 -2.23
CA LEU A 108 -18.57 4.45 -1.89
C LEU A 108 -20.00 3.93 -2.09
N GLU A 109 -21.03 4.75 -1.92
CA GLU A 109 -22.40 4.40 -2.31
C GLU A 109 -22.52 4.20 -3.84
N ASP A 110 -21.89 5.07 -4.65
CA ASP A 110 -21.84 4.92 -6.12
C ASP A 110 -20.98 3.72 -6.59
N LEU A 111 -19.96 3.34 -5.81
CA LEU A 111 -19.06 2.21 -6.10
C LEU A 111 -19.67 0.84 -5.75
N LEU A 112 -20.40 0.77 -4.63
CA LEU A 112 -20.84 -0.47 -4.00
C LEU A 112 -22.28 -0.82 -4.38
N ARG A 113 -22.68 -2.05 -4.04
CA ARG A 113 -24.10 -2.46 -4.08
C ARG A 113 -24.76 -2.13 -2.73
N PRO A 114 -26.07 -1.85 -2.68
CA PRO A 114 -26.77 -1.51 -1.44
C PRO A 114 -26.56 -2.49 -0.28
N GLU A 115 -26.43 -3.79 -0.58
CA GLU A 115 -26.13 -4.82 0.42
C GLU A 115 -24.80 -4.58 1.16
N LEU A 116 -23.82 -3.91 0.52
CA LEU A 116 -22.48 -3.64 1.05
C LEU A 116 -22.37 -2.30 1.78
N TYR A 117 -23.42 -1.47 1.79
CA TYR A 117 -23.39 -0.15 2.42
C TYR A 117 -23.00 -0.16 3.92
N PRO A 118 -23.30 -1.20 4.74
CA PRO A 118 -22.78 -1.30 6.10
C PRO A 118 -21.25 -1.22 6.21
N ALA A 119 -20.50 -1.63 5.18
CA ALA A 119 -19.04 -1.58 5.17
C ALA A 119 -18.46 -0.18 4.90
N ILE A 120 -19.27 0.81 4.50
CA ILE A 120 -18.81 2.17 4.15
C ILE A 120 -18.15 2.87 5.34
N ILE A 121 -18.60 2.59 6.57
CA ILE A 121 -17.98 3.10 7.81
C ILE A 121 -16.51 2.68 7.97
N GLU A 122 -16.11 1.54 7.39
CA GLU A 122 -14.74 1.04 7.42
C GLU A 122 -13.96 1.42 6.15
N LEU A 123 -14.61 1.28 4.99
CA LEU A 123 -14.00 1.55 3.69
C LEU A 123 -13.69 3.04 3.44
N SER A 124 -14.48 3.96 3.99
CA SER A 124 -14.25 5.42 3.87
C SER A 124 -12.92 5.84 4.51
N ALA A 125 -12.62 5.34 5.70
CA ALA A 125 -11.35 5.59 6.38
C ALA A 125 -10.15 5.08 5.58
N TYR A 126 -10.25 3.90 4.94
CA TYR A 126 -9.21 3.38 4.05
C TYR A 126 -9.07 4.19 2.77
N LEU A 127 -10.18 4.61 2.15
CA LEU A 127 -10.15 5.45 0.94
C LEU A 127 -9.49 6.80 1.19
N ILE A 128 -9.79 7.45 2.33
CA ILE A 128 -9.20 8.74 2.71
C ILE A 128 -7.70 8.60 2.99
N ASP A 129 -7.28 7.65 3.83
CA ASP A 129 -5.86 7.47 4.18
C ASP A 129 -4.99 6.89 3.03
N SER A 130 -5.58 6.49 1.89
CA SER A 130 -4.86 5.89 0.75
C SER A 130 -4.05 6.87 -0.11
N PHE A 131 -4.44 8.15 -0.16
CA PHE A 131 -3.81 9.14 -1.07
C PHE A 131 -2.67 9.94 -0.43
N GLY A 132 -2.17 9.47 0.71
CA GLY A 132 -1.26 10.22 1.56
C GLY A 132 -2.00 11.28 2.37
N ARG A 133 -1.27 11.92 3.28
CA ARG A 133 -1.75 13.07 4.06
C ARG A 133 -0.99 14.32 3.60
N PRO A 134 -1.48 15.55 3.87
CA PRO A 134 -0.85 16.78 3.37
C PRO A 134 0.64 16.97 3.76
N GLU A 135 1.16 16.13 4.65
CA GLU A 135 2.53 16.14 5.14
C GLU A 135 3.48 15.09 4.49
N GLU A 136 3.01 14.03 3.80
CA GLU A 136 3.84 12.90 3.30
C GLU A 136 3.27 12.22 2.00
N ILE A 137 4.04 12.12 0.90
CA ILE A 137 3.66 11.49 -0.41
C ILE A 137 4.89 10.90 -1.18
N ASP A 138 4.89 9.62 -1.63
CA ASP A 138 5.77 8.99 -2.68
C ASP A 138 5.39 7.49 -3.01
N TYR A 139 5.30 6.99 -4.27
CA TYR A 139 4.95 5.55 -4.61
C TYR A 139 5.26 4.99 -6.06
N GLY A 140 5.15 3.66 -6.28
CA GLY A 140 5.31 2.85 -7.55
C GLY A 140 4.80 1.37 -7.42
N VAL A 141 5.17 0.27 -8.14
CA VAL A 141 6.21 -0.11 -9.16
C VAL A 141 5.91 -1.52 -9.84
N GLY A 142 6.13 -1.73 -11.16
CA GLY A 142 6.41 -3.05 -11.88
C GLY A 142 5.34 -3.83 -12.72
N ASN A 143 5.63 -4.74 -13.71
CA ASN A 143 6.76 -5.15 -14.64
C ASN A 143 6.33 -6.41 -15.52
N GLN A 144 6.78 -6.94 -16.70
CA GLN A 144 8.05 -7.08 -17.52
C GLN A 144 7.79 -7.61 -18.99
N VAL A 145 8.71 -7.43 -20.00
CA VAL A 145 9.03 -8.40 -21.12
C VAL A 145 10.51 -8.28 -21.57
N ASN A 146 11.23 -9.41 -21.75
CA ASN A 146 12.60 -9.55 -22.31
C ASN A 146 13.58 -8.39 -22.03
N LEU A 147 13.61 -7.97 -20.77
CA LEU A 147 14.59 -7.07 -20.17
C LEU A 147 15.27 -7.81 -19.01
N VAL A 148 16.41 -7.32 -18.54
CA VAL A 148 17.05 -7.80 -17.30
C VAL A 148 17.00 -6.71 -16.23
N PRO A 149 17.18 -7.00 -14.94
CA PRO A 149 17.09 -5.97 -13.90
C PRO A 149 18.08 -4.82 -14.05
N GLU A 150 19.25 -5.05 -14.65
CA GLU A 150 20.20 -4.01 -15.04
C GLU A 150 19.62 -3.01 -16.06
N SER A 151 18.60 -3.41 -16.83
CA SER A 151 18.04 -2.61 -17.91
C SER A 151 17.27 -1.36 -17.46
N TYR A 152 16.80 -1.27 -16.21
CA TYR A 152 16.16 -0.03 -15.74
C TYR A 152 17.18 1.03 -15.26
N ALA A 153 18.46 0.70 -15.14
CA ALA A 153 19.48 1.70 -14.87
C ALA A 153 19.85 2.51 -16.13
N ASP A 154 19.55 2.01 -17.33
CA ASP A 154 19.72 2.72 -18.60
C ASP A 154 18.50 3.59 -18.89
N ARG A 155 18.73 4.92 -18.90
CA ARG A 155 17.69 5.93 -19.14
C ARG A 155 17.01 5.78 -20.51
N ALA A 156 17.73 5.40 -21.57
CA ALA A 156 17.17 5.26 -22.91
C ALA A 156 16.33 3.98 -23.05
N ILE A 157 16.67 2.92 -22.32
CA ILE A 157 15.82 1.73 -22.18
C ILE A 157 14.57 2.08 -21.35
N VAL A 158 14.73 2.84 -20.26
CA VAL A 158 13.62 3.31 -19.43
C VAL A 158 12.61 4.13 -20.22
N GLU A 159 13.03 5.23 -20.86
CA GLU A 159 12.15 6.11 -21.62
C GLU A 159 11.36 5.34 -22.71
N LYS A 160 11.98 4.31 -23.31
CA LYS A 160 11.35 3.44 -24.31
C LYS A 160 10.22 2.55 -23.77
N TYR A 161 10.36 2.00 -22.55
CA TYR A 161 9.48 0.94 -22.03
C TYR A 161 8.52 1.35 -20.91
N THR A 162 8.54 2.63 -20.50
CA THR A 162 7.53 3.29 -19.64
C THR A 162 6.11 2.73 -19.80
N LYS A 163 5.58 2.77 -21.03
CA LYS A 163 4.19 2.43 -21.34
C LYS A 163 3.84 0.94 -21.29
N ASP A 164 4.84 0.07 -21.23
CA ASP A 164 4.61 -1.38 -21.13
C ASP A 164 4.78 -1.88 -19.69
N TYR A 165 5.70 -1.27 -18.91
CA TYR A 165 6.15 -1.80 -17.61
C TYR A 165 6.24 -0.72 -16.53
N LEU A 166 5.47 -0.89 -15.45
CA LEU A 166 5.42 0.06 -14.32
C LEU A 166 6.76 0.13 -13.53
N VAL A 167 7.72 -0.78 -13.74
CA VAL A 167 9.10 -0.64 -13.19
C VAL A 167 9.81 0.49 -13.93
N PHE A 168 9.70 0.48 -15.27
CA PHE A 168 10.38 1.44 -16.12
C PHE A 168 9.64 2.79 -16.04
N ASP A 169 8.32 2.81 -15.84
CA ASP A 169 7.60 4.06 -15.57
C ASP A 169 7.95 4.71 -14.22
N ALA A 170 7.99 3.94 -13.12
CA ALA A 170 8.40 4.47 -11.82
C ALA A 170 9.87 4.94 -11.82
N VAL A 171 10.76 4.25 -12.54
CA VAL A 171 12.16 4.68 -12.69
C VAL A 171 12.30 5.88 -13.65
N ASN A 172 11.45 6.00 -14.66
CA ASN A 172 11.34 7.21 -15.49
C ASN A 172 10.92 8.43 -14.67
N TYR A 173 9.93 8.28 -13.77
CA TYR A 173 9.57 9.33 -12.81
C TYR A 173 10.77 9.76 -11.95
N ILE A 174 11.52 8.80 -11.40
CA ILE A 174 12.77 9.07 -10.67
C ILE A 174 13.79 9.86 -11.52
N PHE A 175 13.94 9.54 -12.81
CA PHE A 175 14.80 10.27 -13.77
C PHE A 175 14.27 11.65 -14.19
N GLN A 176 13.04 12.00 -13.83
CA GLN A 176 12.46 13.34 -14.01
C GLN A 176 12.62 14.19 -12.75
N ILE A 177 12.40 13.62 -11.56
CA ILE A 177 12.47 14.36 -10.29
C ILE A 177 13.89 14.47 -9.72
N LYS A 178 14.78 13.50 -9.96
CA LYS A 178 16.18 13.51 -9.47
C LYS A 178 17.17 13.84 -10.59
N LYS A 179 18.28 14.48 -10.22
CA LYS A 179 19.39 14.89 -11.09
C LYS A 179 20.69 14.28 -10.58
N GLY A 180 21.66 14.09 -11.48
CA GLY A 180 22.90 13.36 -11.21
C GLY A 180 22.85 11.94 -11.76
N GLU A 181 23.82 11.12 -11.38
CA GLU A 181 23.87 9.72 -11.81
C GLU A 181 22.95 8.83 -10.95
N PHE A 182 22.32 7.82 -11.54
CA PHE A 182 21.33 6.98 -10.83
C PHE A 182 21.92 6.29 -9.58
N HIS A 183 23.18 5.88 -9.67
CA HIS A 183 23.91 5.26 -8.56
C HIS A 183 24.24 6.22 -7.42
N GLU A 184 24.19 7.55 -7.63
CA GLU A 184 24.39 8.54 -6.58
C GLU A 184 23.11 8.74 -5.76
N HIS A 185 21.97 8.92 -6.44
CA HIS A 185 20.70 9.40 -5.88
C HIS A 185 19.63 8.32 -5.62
N SER A 186 19.85 7.09 -6.12
CA SER A 186 18.96 5.94 -6.00
C SER A 186 19.72 4.65 -5.65
N ARG A 187 20.67 4.77 -4.70
CA ARG A 187 21.64 3.71 -4.32
C ARG A 187 21.03 2.32 -4.12
N GLU A 188 19.93 2.17 -3.38
CA GLU A 188 19.35 0.84 -3.17
C GLU A 188 18.75 0.24 -4.44
N LEU A 189 18.08 1.06 -5.28
CA LEU A 189 17.60 0.61 -6.59
C LEU A 189 18.75 0.25 -7.53
N TRP A 190 19.90 0.93 -7.42
CA TRP A 190 21.12 0.57 -8.14
C TRP A 190 21.74 -0.73 -7.59
N ASN A 191 21.87 -0.88 -6.28
CA ASN A 191 22.43 -2.07 -5.62
C ASN A 191 21.73 -3.36 -6.06
N ILE A 192 20.39 -3.35 -6.12
CA ILE A 192 19.62 -4.53 -6.52
C ILE A 192 19.68 -4.84 -8.03
N THR A 193 20.19 -3.95 -8.89
CA THR A 193 20.44 -4.29 -10.32
C THR A 193 21.42 -5.45 -10.49
N ALA A 194 22.33 -5.66 -9.53
CA ALA A 194 23.26 -6.79 -9.50
C ALA A 194 22.57 -8.16 -9.38
N ILE A 195 21.25 -8.19 -9.19
CA ILE A 195 20.44 -9.41 -9.20
C ILE A 195 20.01 -9.70 -10.65
N HIS A 196 20.78 -10.48 -11.40
CA HIS A 196 20.60 -10.78 -12.84
C HIS A 196 19.25 -11.44 -13.28
N THR A 197 18.26 -11.57 -12.40
CA THR A 197 16.97 -12.24 -12.70
C THR A 197 15.82 -11.62 -11.91
N TRP A 198 14.74 -11.25 -12.59
CA TRP A 198 13.56 -10.65 -11.97
C TRP A 198 12.89 -11.53 -10.91
N ASP A 199 12.88 -12.85 -11.07
CA ASP A 199 12.36 -13.78 -10.06
C ASP A 199 13.03 -13.59 -8.68
N ARG A 200 14.37 -13.53 -8.68
CA ARG A 200 15.15 -13.31 -7.45
C ARG A 200 15.00 -11.88 -6.93
N MET A 201 14.97 -10.89 -7.80
CA MET A 201 14.73 -9.50 -7.42
C MET A 201 13.37 -9.36 -6.74
N ASN A 202 12.31 -9.90 -7.34
CA ASN A 202 10.95 -9.83 -6.81
C ASN A 202 10.82 -10.55 -5.45
N LYS A 203 11.37 -11.76 -5.33
CA LYS A 203 11.44 -12.49 -4.04
C LYS A 203 12.26 -11.75 -2.99
N GLY A 204 13.24 -10.94 -3.39
CA GLY A 204 13.97 -10.01 -2.52
C GLY A 204 13.09 -8.82 -2.09
N LEU A 205 12.46 -8.14 -3.04
CA LEU A 205 11.61 -6.97 -2.82
C LEU A 205 10.39 -7.30 -1.94
N LEU A 206 9.73 -8.43 -2.14
CA LEU A 206 8.63 -8.88 -1.26
C LEU A 206 9.07 -9.07 0.20
N ARG A 207 10.28 -9.61 0.43
CA ARG A 207 10.86 -9.74 1.78
C ARG A 207 11.27 -8.38 2.35
N MET A 208 11.81 -7.51 1.51
CA MET A 208 12.17 -6.14 1.90
C MET A 208 10.92 -5.33 2.27
N TYR A 209 9.81 -5.52 1.55
CA TYR A 209 8.51 -4.91 1.87
C TYR A 209 7.97 -5.40 3.21
N GLU A 210 7.99 -6.72 3.48
CA GLU A 210 7.58 -7.24 4.79
C GLU A 210 8.45 -6.67 5.94
N ALA A 211 9.77 -6.56 5.76
CA ALA A 211 10.68 -6.08 6.80
C ALA A 211 10.67 -4.54 6.98
N GLU A 212 10.81 -3.78 5.90
CA GLU A 212 11.02 -2.32 5.92
C GLU A 212 9.73 -1.50 5.77
N VAL A 213 8.62 -2.14 5.39
CA VAL A 213 7.28 -1.52 5.40
C VAL A 213 6.43 -2.15 6.52
N LEU A 214 6.02 -3.42 6.39
CA LEU A 214 5.00 -4.00 7.28
C LEU A 214 5.48 -4.26 8.72
N GLN A 215 6.78 -4.51 8.91
CA GLN A 215 7.40 -4.69 10.23
C GLN A 215 8.13 -3.42 10.73
N LYS A 216 7.90 -2.27 10.07
CA LYS A 216 8.54 -0.99 10.41
C LYS A 216 7.57 -0.08 11.16
N PHE A 217 7.76 0.07 12.48
CA PHE A 217 6.89 0.90 13.33
C PHE A 217 6.62 2.30 12.76
N SER A 218 7.64 2.98 12.23
CA SER A 218 7.51 4.32 11.66
C SER A 218 6.47 4.41 10.52
N VAL A 219 6.23 3.31 9.82
CA VAL A 219 5.26 3.17 8.73
C VAL A 219 3.92 2.69 9.28
N VAL A 220 3.86 1.49 9.88
CA VAL A 220 2.58 0.86 10.27
C VAL A 220 1.91 1.46 11.51
N LYS A 221 2.54 2.38 12.23
CA LYS A 221 1.91 3.14 13.34
C LYS A 221 0.63 3.88 12.96
N ARG A 222 0.39 4.14 11.66
CA ARG A 222 -0.81 4.82 11.15
C ARG A 222 -1.89 3.86 10.64
N PHE A 223 -1.64 2.54 10.61
CA PHE A 223 -2.63 1.56 10.14
C PHE A 223 -3.86 1.56 11.06
N ARG A 224 -5.04 1.55 10.44
CA ARG A 224 -6.35 1.47 11.09
C ARG A 224 -6.93 0.06 10.95
N PHE A 225 -7.59 -0.45 11.97
CA PHE A 225 -8.09 -1.82 12.00
C PHE A 225 -9.57 -1.86 12.36
N GLY A 226 -10.38 -2.54 11.55
CA GLY A 226 -11.82 -2.75 11.75
C GLY A 226 -12.19 -4.23 11.64
N ALA A 227 -13.32 -4.55 11.02
CA ALA A 227 -13.77 -5.91 10.79
C ALA A 227 -13.17 -6.54 9.52
N LEU A 228 -12.97 -5.74 8.45
CA LEU A 228 -12.35 -6.19 7.19
C LEU A 228 -10.85 -6.43 7.33
N PHE A 229 -10.16 -5.53 8.03
CA PHE A 229 -8.71 -5.62 8.30
C PHE A 229 -8.49 -5.68 9.82
N SER A 230 -8.82 -6.84 10.40
CA SER A 230 -8.80 -7.04 11.86
C SER A 230 -7.39 -7.14 12.46
N PHE A 231 -7.27 -6.59 13.68
CA PHE A 231 -6.09 -6.72 14.55
C PHE A 231 -6.18 -7.93 15.50
N GLU A 232 -7.16 -8.80 15.34
CA GLU A 232 -7.30 -10.02 16.14
C GLU A 232 -6.21 -11.04 15.79
N ARG A 233 -5.63 -11.68 16.82
CA ARG A 233 -4.66 -12.76 16.64
C ARG A 233 -5.35 -13.97 16.02
N ARG A 234 -4.68 -14.63 15.09
CA ARG A 234 -5.16 -15.87 14.48
C ARG A 234 -5.01 -17.06 15.43
N ASP A 235 -6.04 -17.91 15.49
CA ASP A 235 -6.05 -19.12 16.32
C ASP A 235 -5.05 -20.20 15.85
N ASP A 236 -4.59 -20.16 14.59
CA ASP A 236 -3.61 -21.09 14.05
C ASP A 236 -2.17 -20.79 14.49
N VAL A 237 -1.93 -19.64 15.15
CA VAL A 237 -0.61 -19.26 15.67
C VAL A 237 -0.51 -19.65 17.15
N PRO A 238 0.37 -20.61 17.52
CA PRO A 238 0.59 -20.96 18.92
C PRO A 238 0.81 -19.74 19.79
N GLN A 239 0.27 -19.73 21.01
CA GLN A 239 0.69 -18.75 22.00
C GLN A 239 2.17 -18.98 22.29
N GLU A 240 2.99 -17.94 22.13
CA GLU A 240 4.33 -17.96 22.69
C GLU A 240 4.17 -18.12 24.20
N GLY A 241 4.85 -19.11 24.78
CA GLY A 241 4.77 -19.36 26.21
C GLY A 241 5.13 -18.09 26.95
N GLY A 242 4.21 -17.60 27.78
CA GLY A 242 4.45 -16.37 28.54
C GLY A 242 5.77 -16.49 29.30
N TYR A 243 6.57 -15.42 29.28
CA TYR A 243 7.77 -15.35 30.11
C TYR A 243 7.39 -15.74 31.53
N ALA A 244 7.96 -16.85 32.01
CA ALA A 244 7.90 -17.16 33.43
C ALA A 244 8.54 -15.98 34.14
N THR A 245 7.74 -15.26 34.92
CA THR A 245 8.26 -14.33 35.91
C THR A 245 9.00 -15.17 36.93
N ASP A 246 10.33 -15.09 36.97
CA ASP A 246 11.17 -15.65 38.03
C ASP A 246 10.98 -14.82 39.33
N GLU A 247 9.73 -14.69 39.75
CA GLU A 247 9.22 -14.09 40.99
C GLU A 247 8.46 -15.19 41.76
N ASP A 248 9.20 -16.22 42.18
CA ASP A 248 8.96 -17.02 43.40
C ASP A 248 10.09 -18.08 43.54
N SER A 249 11.33 -17.59 43.70
CA SER A 249 12.38 -18.38 44.36
C SER A 249 12.42 -17.96 45.83
N ASP A 250 11.69 -18.69 46.67
CA ASP A 250 11.43 -18.34 48.07
C ASP A 250 12.68 -17.90 48.86
N LEU A 251 12.57 -16.75 49.52
CA LEU A 251 13.32 -16.45 50.73
C LEU A 251 12.67 -17.20 51.91
N ASN A 252 13.17 -18.38 52.28
CA ASN A 252 13.12 -18.92 53.65
C ASN A 252 14.14 -20.07 53.85
N ASP A 253 14.66 -20.13 55.09
CA ASP A 253 15.59 -21.13 55.69
C ASP A 253 16.94 -21.43 54.98
#